data_AF-A0AAV9LHT9-F1
#
_entry.id   AF-A0AAV9LHT9-F1
#
_cell.length_a   1.000
_cell.length_b   1.000
_cell.length_c   1.000
_cell.angle_alpha   90.00
_cell.angle_beta   90.00
_cell.angle_gamma   90.00
#
_symmetry.space_group_name_H-M   'P 1'
#
loop_
_entity.id
_entity.type
_entity.pdbx_description
1 polymer ?
#
loop_
_entity_poly.entity_id
_entity_poly.type
_entity_poly.pdbx_seq_one_letter_code
_entity_poly.pdbx_strand_id
1 'polypeptide(L)'
;MDVPTMQPHFVLLPFMAQGHMIPMIDMARLLAQRGVIITILTKRLNANRFKNVVDHAIETGLKIQVVHLYFPSVEAGLPEGCENFDMLPSMDLGLKFFDAEQFINERLIVNVIKTGVKAGTESPVMFGEEEKLGKTSKQR
;
A
#
# COMPACT_ATOMS: atom_id res chain seq x y z
N MET A 1 -0.39 4.21 -40.56
CA MET A 1 0.64 3.60 -39.71
C MET A 1 -0.04 3.36 -38.37
N ASP A 2 -0.35 2.12 -38.02
CA ASP A 2 -0.92 1.81 -36.71
C ASP A 2 0.16 2.02 -35.65
N VAL A 3 -0.05 3.00 -34.78
CA VAL A 3 0.77 3.16 -33.58
C VAL A 3 0.47 1.96 -32.69
N PRO A 4 1.48 1.19 -32.24
CA PRO A 4 1.25 0.09 -31.31
C PRO A 4 0.55 0.65 -30.08
N THR A 5 -0.70 0.27 -29.87
CA THR A 5 -1.44 0.67 -28.67
C THR A 5 -0.85 -0.11 -27.50
N MET A 6 0.07 0.51 -26.75
CA MET A 6 0.55 -0.07 -25.51
C MET A 6 -0.61 -0.16 -24.53
N GLN A 7 -0.92 -1.37 -24.08
CA GLN A 7 -1.91 -1.57 -23.02
C GLN A 7 -1.37 -0.93 -21.73
N PRO A 8 -2.12 -0.01 -21.09
CA PRO A 8 -1.69 0.57 -19.83
C PRO A 8 -1.56 -0.51 -18.74
N HIS A 9 -0.55 -0.36 -17.89
CA HIS A 9 -0.32 -1.23 -16.74
C HIS A 9 -0.29 -0.40 -15.47
N PHE A 10 -1.29 -0.59 -14.60
CA PHE A 10 -1.38 0.12 -13.33
C PHE A 10 -0.98 -0.78 -12.17
N VAL A 11 -0.24 -0.20 -11.24
CA VAL A 11 0.08 -0.80 -9.95
C VAL A 11 -0.78 -0.14 -8.88
N LEU A 12 -1.56 -0.94 -8.18
CA LEU A 12 -2.46 -0.50 -7.11
C LEU A 12 -1.88 -0.92 -5.77
N LEU A 13 -1.78 0.05 -4.85
CA LEU A 13 -1.22 -0.11 -3.53
C LEU A 13 -2.28 0.29 -2.49
N PRO A 14 -3.20 -0.62 -2.13
CA PRO A 14 -4.26 -0.29 -1.19
C PRO A 14 -3.74 -0.13 0.23
N PHE A 15 -4.21 0.94 0.88
CA PHE A 15 -4.04 1.09 2.33
C PHE A 15 -4.70 -0.10 3.04
N MET A 16 -4.00 -0.64 4.04
CA MET A 16 -4.35 -1.91 4.70
C MET A 16 -5.48 -1.77 5.73
N ALA A 17 -6.62 -1.22 5.30
CA ALA A 17 -7.87 -1.14 6.03
C ALA A 17 -9.05 -1.46 5.11
N GLN A 18 -10.10 -2.12 5.61
CA GLN A 18 -11.20 -2.61 4.77
C GLN A 18 -11.86 -1.52 3.92
N GLY A 19 -12.07 -0.33 4.50
CA GLY A 19 -12.67 0.82 3.80
C GLY A 19 -11.84 1.34 2.61
N HIS A 20 -10.56 0.97 2.50
CA HIS A 20 -9.69 1.32 1.38
C HIS A 20 -9.43 0.14 0.44
N MET A 21 -9.27 -1.06 1.00
CA MET A 21 -9.02 -2.26 0.20
C MET A 21 -10.21 -2.59 -0.70
N ILE A 22 -11.43 -2.64 -0.16
CA ILE A 22 -12.62 -3.03 -0.94
C ILE A 22 -12.80 -2.12 -2.18
N PRO A 23 -12.82 -0.77 -2.06
CA PRO A 23 -12.94 0.09 -3.23
C PRO A 23 -11.80 -0.06 -4.23
N MET A 24 -10.57 -0.30 -3.76
CA MET A 24 -9.43 -0.47 -4.66
C MET A 24 -9.48 -1.80 -5.41
N ILE A 25 -10.01 -2.87 -4.82
CA ILE A 25 -10.27 -4.13 -5.53
C ILE A 25 -11.37 -3.96 -6.57
N ASP A 26 -12.44 -3.22 -6.26
CA ASP A 26 -13.49 -2.93 -7.24
C ASP A 26 -12.95 -2.09 -8.40
N MET A 27 -12.15 -1.07 -8.10
CA MET A 27 -11.46 -0.27 -9.11
C MET A 27 -10.52 -1.11 -9.98
N ALA A 28 -9.75 -2.03 -9.37
CA ALA A 28 -8.89 -2.97 -10.08
C ALA A 28 -9.69 -3.77 -11.13
N ARG A 29 -10.85 -4.31 -10.72
CA ARG A 29 -11.71 -5.09 -11.62
C ARG A 29 -12.29 -4.23 -12.74
N LEU A 30 -12.80 -3.04 -12.43
CA LEU A 30 -13.35 -2.12 -13.42
C LEU A 30 -12.31 -1.65 -14.44
N LEU A 31 -11.07 -1.41 -14.02
CA LEU A 31 -9.98 -1.07 -14.92
C LEU A 31 -9.56 -2.26 -15.78
N ALA A 32 -9.46 -3.46 -15.19
CA ALA A 32 -9.10 -4.67 -15.92
C ALA A 32 -10.15 -5.05 -16.99
N GLN A 33 -11.44 -4.82 -16.71
CA GLN A 33 -12.53 -4.97 -17.68
C GLN A 33 -12.38 -4.04 -18.90
N ARG A 34 -11.65 -2.92 -18.76
CA ARG A 34 -11.32 -2.01 -19.86
C ARG A 34 -10.00 -2.34 -20.56
N GLY A 35 -9.44 -3.53 -20.32
CA GLY A 35 -8.21 -4.00 -20.95
C GLY A 35 -6.92 -3.47 -20.33
N VAL A 36 -7.00 -2.85 -19.14
CA VAL A 36 -5.81 -2.42 -18.38
C VAL A 36 -5.20 -3.62 -17.66
N ILE A 37 -3.87 -3.73 -17.67
CA ILE A 37 -3.16 -4.71 -16.85
C ILE A 37 -3.08 -4.15 -15.42
N ILE A 38 -3.45 -4.95 -14.43
CA ILE A 38 -3.47 -4.53 -13.03
C ILE A 38 -2.53 -5.40 -12.21
N THR A 39 -1.70 -4.75 -11.38
CA THR A 39 -0.97 -5.43 -10.31
C THR A 39 -1.36 -4.82 -8.98
N ILE A 40 -1.92 -5.63 -8.08
CA ILE A 40 -2.24 -5.23 -6.71
C ILE A 40 -1.09 -5.67 -5.81
N LEU A 41 -0.45 -4.73 -5.12
CA LEU A 41 0.56 -5.08 -4.12
C LEU A 41 -0.08 -5.01 -2.75
N THR A 42 -0.06 -6.12 -2.00
CA THR A 42 -0.62 -6.19 -0.65
C THR A 42 0.14 -7.20 0.19
N LYS A 43 -0.35 -7.53 1.39
CA LYS A 43 0.23 -8.55 2.27
C LYS A 43 -0.56 -9.84 2.18
N ARG A 44 0.03 -10.96 2.63
CA ARG A 44 -0.57 -12.29 2.49
C ARG A 44 -1.91 -12.40 3.19
N LEU A 45 -2.01 -11.89 4.42
CA LEU A 45 -3.25 -11.97 5.18
C LEU A 45 -4.34 -11.08 4.55
N ASN A 46 -3.97 -9.92 4.02
CA ASN A 46 -4.90 -9.04 3.32
C ASN A 46 -5.35 -9.62 1.97
N ALA A 47 -4.46 -10.26 1.22
CA ALA A 47 -4.80 -10.91 -0.05
C ALA A 47 -5.88 -11.98 0.12
N ASN A 48 -5.81 -12.75 1.22
CA ASN A 48 -6.81 -13.76 1.53
C ASN A 48 -8.23 -13.19 1.69
N ARG A 49 -8.36 -11.90 2.08
CA ARG A 49 -9.66 -11.25 2.31
C ARG A 49 -10.43 -10.97 1.02
N PHE A 50 -9.75 -10.88 -0.12
CA PHE A 50 -10.36 -10.65 -1.43
C PHE A 50 -10.00 -11.72 -2.46
N LYS A 51 -9.41 -12.83 -2.02
CA LYS A 51 -8.94 -13.93 -2.87
C LYS A 51 -10.01 -14.41 -3.84
N ASN A 52 -11.20 -14.77 -3.34
CA ASN A 52 -12.28 -15.30 -4.18
C ASN A 52 -12.71 -14.32 -5.28
N VAL A 53 -12.78 -13.02 -4.95
CA VAL A 53 -13.21 -11.97 -5.89
C VAL A 53 -12.16 -11.75 -6.99
N VAL A 54 -10.89 -11.76 -6.63
CA VAL A 54 -9.78 -11.59 -7.58
C VAL A 54 -9.56 -12.86 -8.41
N ASP A 55 -9.63 -14.05 -7.81
CA ASP A 55 -9.49 -15.32 -8.52
C ASP A 55 -10.57 -15.46 -9.59
N HIS A 56 -11.83 -15.16 -9.24
CA HIS A 56 -12.91 -15.16 -10.21
C HIS A 56 -12.69 -14.15 -11.36
N ALA A 57 -12.15 -12.97 -11.05
CA ALA A 57 -11.78 -11.98 -12.06
C ALA A 57 -10.69 -12.53 -13.01
N ILE A 58 -9.68 -13.22 -12.47
CA ILE A 58 -8.62 -13.84 -13.26
C ILE A 58 -9.17 -15.00 -14.12
N GLU A 59 -10.02 -15.85 -13.55
CA GLU A 59 -10.66 -16.97 -14.25
C GLU A 59 -11.53 -16.50 -15.43
N THR A 60 -12.15 -15.32 -15.31
CA THR A 60 -12.90 -14.68 -16.40
C THR A 60 -12.02 -13.98 -17.44
N GLY A 61 -10.70 -14.10 -17.31
CA GLY A 61 -9.70 -13.59 -18.27
C GLY A 61 -9.22 -12.17 -18.00
N LEU A 62 -9.57 -11.55 -16.87
CA LEU A 62 -9.05 -10.23 -16.52
C LEU A 62 -7.58 -10.30 -16.13
N LYS A 63 -6.77 -9.36 -16.64
CA LYS A 63 -5.33 -9.31 -16.43
C LYS A 63 -4.98 -8.68 -15.07
N ILE A 64 -5.26 -9.42 -14.00
CA ILE A 64 -4.98 -9.00 -12.63
C ILE A 64 -3.90 -9.90 -12.04
N GLN A 65 -2.89 -9.30 -11.40
CA GLN A 65 -1.87 -9.99 -10.63
C GLN A 65 -1.87 -9.48 -9.20
N VAL A 66 -1.71 -10.37 -8.22
CA VAL A 66 -1.49 -10.00 -6.82
C VAL A 66 -0.05 -10.31 -6.45
N VAL A 67 0.65 -9.33 -5.87
CA VAL A 67 2.02 -9.50 -5.38
C VAL A 67 2.04 -9.27 -3.88
N HIS A 68 2.66 -10.20 -3.17
CA HIS A 68 2.79 -10.12 -1.72
C HIS A 68 4.05 -9.36 -1.32
N LEU A 69 3.87 -8.35 -0.48
CA LEU A 69 4.93 -7.59 0.14
C LEU A 69 5.13 -8.08 1.58
N TYR A 70 6.34 -7.90 2.11
CA TYR A 70 6.62 -8.14 3.53
C TYR A 70 6.23 -6.93 4.38
N PHE A 71 5.49 -7.11 5.48
CA PHE A 71 5.17 -6.05 6.45
C PHE A 71 5.95 -6.32 7.75
N PRO A 72 6.99 -5.53 8.07
CA PRO A 72 7.74 -5.61 9.33
C PRO A 72 6.92 -5.11 10.52
N SER A 73 5.87 -5.84 10.92
CA SER A 73 4.98 -5.40 12.01
C SER A 73 5.74 -5.30 13.34
N VAL A 74 6.62 -6.25 13.63
CA VAL A 74 7.40 -6.28 14.87
C VAL A 74 8.41 -5.12 14.93
N GLU A 75 9.12 -4.85 13.83
CA GLU A 75 10.07 -3.73 13.77
C GLU A 75 9.38 -2.37 13.83
N ALA A 76 8.11 -2.29 13.40
CA ALA A 76 7.25 -1.13 13.57
C ALA A 76 6.67 -0.99 15.00
N GLY A 77 6.95 -1.93 15.90
CA GLY A 77 6.40 -1.94 17.25
C GLY A 77 4.91 -2.29 17.31
N LEU A 78 4.43 -3.07 16.34
CA LEU A 78 3.09 -3.65 16.27
C LEU A 78 3.15 -5.15 16.64
N PRO A 79 2.01 -5.76 17.03
CA PRO A 79 1.96 -7.21 17.24
C PRO A 79 2.40 -8.00 16.00
N GLU A 80 2.98 -9.17 16.22
CA GLU A 80 3.34 -10.08 15.14
C GLU A 80 2.12 -10.45 14.29
N GLY A 81 2.24 -10.34 12.97
CA GLY A 81 1.16 -10.66 12.04
C GLY A 81 0.05 -9.61 11.93
N CYS A 82 0.19 -8.45 12.59
CA CYS A 82 -0.74 -7.33 12.47
C CYS A 82 -0.61 -6.62 11.11
N GLU A 83 -1.17 -7.23 10.05
CA GLU A 83 -1.10 -6.72 8.67
C GLU A 83 -2.29 -5.83 8.29
N ASN A 84 -3.33 -5.72 9.12
CA ASN A 84 -4.50 -4.89 8.85
C ASN A 84 -4.81 -3.97 10.02
N PHE A 85 -5.34 -2.78 9.73
CA PHE A 85 -5.76 -1.81 10.73
C PHE A 85 -6.81 -2.38 11.70
N ASP A 86 -7.69 -3.26 11.22
CA ASP A 86 -8.72 -3.91 12.05
C ASP A 86 -8.16 -4.94 13.06
N MET A 87 -6.88 -5.29 12.97
CA MET A 87 -6.20 -6.22 13.87
C MET A 87 -5.48 -5.53 15.03
N LEU A 88 -5.51 -4.19 15.07
CA LEU A 88 -4.84 -3.44 16.12
C LEU A 88 -5.51 -3.72 17.48
N PRO A 89 -4.74 -4.08 18.52
CA PRO A 89 -5.30 -4.36 19.85
C PRO A 89 -5.79 -3.09 20.56
N SER A 90 -5.31 -1.92 20.14
CA SER A 90 -5.79 -0.61 20.60
C SER A 90 -5.54 0.47 19.55
N MET A 91 -6.33 1.54 19.59
CA MET A 91 -6.20 2.68 18.69
C MET A 91 -4.89 3.46 18.87
N ASP A 92 -4.25 3.37 20.04
CA ASP A 92 -2.96 4.03 20.31
C ASP A 92 -1.82 3.54 19.40
N LEU A 93 -1.97 2.35 18.81
CA LEU A 93 -1.03 1.79 17.84
C LEU A 93 -1.34 2.23 16.39
N GLY A 94 -2.43 2.97 16.17
CA GLY A 94 -2.84 3.41 14.84
C GLY A 94 -1.78 4.24 14.12
N LEU A 95 -1.17 5.21 14.81
CA LEU A 95 -0.11 6.04 14.23
C LEU A 95 1.10 5.22 13.78
N LYS A 96 1.55 4.27 14.62
CA LYS A 96 2.64 3.34 14.24
C LYS A 96 2.29 2.52 13.01
N PHE A 97 1.02 2.12 12.88
CA PHE A 97 0.55 1.40 11.71
C PHE A 97 0.61 2.27 10.45
N PHE A 98 0.11 3.51 10.53
CA PHE A 98 0.17 4.47 9.41
C PHE A 98 1.61 4.73 8.98
N ASP A 99 2.50 4.99 9.93
CA ASP A 99 3.91 5.24 9.67
C ASP A 99 4.56 4.05 8.98
N ALA A 100 4.39 2.84 9.54
CA ALA A 100 4.97 1.63 8.96
C ALA A 100 4.50 1.41 7.52
N GLU A 101 3.20 1.56 7.27
CA GLU A 101 2.59 1.41 5.95
C GLU A 101 3.17 2.43 4.95
N GLN A 102 3.24 3.70 5.34
CA GLN A 102 3.77 4.79 4.54
C GLN A 102 5.25 4.57 4.18
N PHE A 103 6.10 4.26 5.16
CA PHE A 103 7.54 4.09 4.91
C PHE A 103 7.85 2.87 4.04
N ILE A 104 7.07 1.79 4.15
CA ILE A 104 7.23 0.62 3.27
C ILE A 104 6.83 0.97 1.84
N ASN A 105 5.70 1.66 1.68
CA ASN A 105 5.22 2.09 0.37
C ASN A 105 6.20 3.06 -0.30
N GLU A 106 6.72 4.03 0.46
CA GLU A 106 7.74 4.95 -0.02
C GLU A 106 9.02 4.20 -0.44
N ARG A 107 9.54 3.30 0.40
CA ARG A 107 10.72 2.49 0.05
C ARG A 107 10.51 1.69 -1.23
N LEU A 108 9.33 1.10 -1.42
CA LEU A 108 9.01 0.36 -2.62
C LEU A 108 9.00 1.28 -3.85
N ILE A 109 8.29 2.40 -3.79
CA ILE A 109 8.12 3.31 -4.93
C ILE A 109 9.44 4.01 -5.29
N VAL A 110 10.19 4.49 -4.31
CA VAL A 110 11.39 5.30 -4.50
C VAL A 110 12.63 4.42 -4.71
N ASN A 111 12.85 3.39 -3.88
CA ASN A 111 14.11 2.67 -3.88
C ASN A 111 14.10 1.42 -4.77
N VAL A 112 12.94 0.75 -4.88
CA VAL A 112 12.82 -0.49 -5.67
C VAL A 112 12.35 -0.21 -7.08
N ILE A 113 11.19 0.44 -7.24
CA ILE A 113 10.59 0.73 -8.54
C ILE A 113 11.26 1.95 -9.19
N LYS A 114 11.78 2.90 -8.39
CA LYS A 114 12.49 4.11 -8.84
C LYS A 114 11.64 5.04 -9.71
N THR A 115 10.34 5.09 -9.46
CA THR A 115 9.39 5.96 -10.18
C THR A 115 8.95 7.16 -9.37
N GLY A 116 9.02 7.10 -8.03
CA GLY A 116 8.66 8.22 -7.17
C GLY A 116 9.86 9.01 -6.68
N VAL A 117 9.58 10.21 -6.21
CA VAL A 117 10.52 11.07 -5.48
C VAL A 117 10.13 11.04 -4.01
N LYS A 118 11.13 10.95 -3.12
CA LYS A 118 10.92 11.07 -1.68
C LYS A 118 10.35 12.46 -1.37
N ALA A 119 9.19 12.53 -0.73
CA ALA A 119 8.57 13.80 -0.34
C ALA A 119 7.92 13.63 1.04
N GLY A 120 8.54 14.20 2.07
CA GLY A 120 8.07 14.05 3.45
C GLY A 120 9.19 14.05 4.50
N THR A 121 8.87 13.59 5.70
CA THR A 121 9.78 13.55 6.85
C THR A 121 10.74 12.36 6.76
N GLU A 122 11.96 12.49 7.30
CA GLU A 122 12.93 11.39 7.29
C GLU A 122 12.59 10.27 8.29
N SER A 123 11.79 10.61 9.30
CA SER A 123 11.34 9.75 10.38
C SER A 123 9.84 9.93 10.63
N PRO A 124 9.14 8.91 11.17
CA PRO A 124 7.78 9.09 11.66
C PRO A 124 7.73 10.23 12.68
N VAL A 125 6.84 11.19 12.46
CA VAL A 125 6.59 12.26 13.43
C VAL A 125 5.27 11.92 14.09
N MET A 126 5.33 11.56 15.37
CA MET A 126 4.12 11.29 16.15
C MET A 126 3.27 12.56 16.16
N PHE A 127 1.97 12.42 15.86
CA PHE A 127 1.02 13.51 15.90
C PHE A 127 1.03 14.16 17.30
N GLY A 128 1.28 15.48 17.36
CA GLY A 128 1.51 16.22 18.61
C GLY A 128 2.97 16.40 19.03
N GLU A 129 3.93 15.75 18.37
CA GLU A 129 5.37 16.01 18.51
C GLU A 129 5.94 16.92 17.40
N GLU A 130 5.05 17.50 16.58
CA GLU A 130 5.38 18.41 15.47
C GLU A 130 6.28 19.58 15.93
N GLU A 131 6.06 20.08 17.16
CA GLU A 131 6.86 21.16 17.75
C GLU A 131 8.31 20.78 18.10
N LYS A 132 8.64 19.49 18.25
CA LYS A 132 10.00 19.04 18.56
C LYS A 132 10.91 19.09 17.33
N LEU A 133 10.36 18.91 16.13
CA LEU A 133 11.12 19.02 14.87
C LEU A 133 11.51 20.46 14.54
N GLY A 134 10.68 21.44 14.94
CA GLY A 134 10.93 22.87 14.72
C GLY A 134 12.12 23.45 15.48
N LYS A 135 12.72 22.70 16.42
CA LYS A 135 13.87 23.15 17.23
C LYS A 135 15.23 22.72 16.69
N THR A 136 15.29 21.84 15.69
CA THR A 136 16.57 21.37 15.12
C THR A 136 17.00 22.13 13.85
N SER A 137 16.15 23.04 13.33
CA SER A 137 16.46 23.88 12.15
C SER A 137 16.88 25.32 12.50
N LYS A 138 17.13 25.62 13.78
CA LYS A 138 17.77 26.88 14.22
C LYS A 138 18.93 26.60 15.17
N GLN A 139 20.04 26.12 14.63
CA GLN A 139 21.36 26.52 15.12
C GLN A 139 22.32 26.58 13.93
N ARG A 140 23.07 27.68 13.89
CA ARG A 140 23.95 28.14 12.82
C ARG A 140 25.12 27.19 12.54
#